data_AF-A0AAD6F560-F1
#
_entry.id   AF-A0AAD6F560-F1
#
_cell.length_a   1.000
_cell.length_b   1.000
_cell.length_c   1.000
_cell.angle_alpha   90.00
_cell.angle_beta   90.00
_cell.angle_gamma   90.00
#
_symmetry.space_group_name_H-M   'P 1'
#
loop_
_entity.id
_entity.type
_entity.pdbx_description
1 polymer ?
#
loop_
_entity_poly.entity_id
_entity_poly.type
_entity_poly.pdbx_seq_one_letter_code
_entity_poly.pdbx_strand_id
1 'polypeptide(L)'
;MQERSKGALVRARFTKLQDSTAFFFSLEKSVVKRKQMLCLRLPEGKVTTEPAEMRKHAVDLFRADECDVDSAAELLQGLPQLSSEEQNTLSSELTYDELTAAVSQMA
;
A
#
# COMPACT_ATOMS: atom_id res chain seq x y z
N MET A 1 -5.89 -24.30 10.71
CA MET A 1 -4.89 -23.79 9.73
C MET A 1 -5.40 -22.53 9.02
N GLN A 2 -6.64 -22.52 8.52
CA GLN A 2 -7.26 -21.41 7.76
C GLN A 2 -7.35 -20.07 8.53
N GLU A 3 -7.76 -20.10 9.79
CA GLU A 3 -7.84 -18.89 10.63
C GLU A 3 -6.46 -18.24 10.87
N ARG A 4 -5.40 -19.07 10.90
CA ARG A 4 -4.02 -18.60 11.12
C ARG A 4 -3.45 -17.89 9.89
N SER A 5 -3.72 -18.38 8.68
CA SER A 5 -3.24 -17.76 7.43
C SER A 5 -4.00 -16.47 7.12
N LYS A 6 -5.32 -16.44 7.32
CA LYS A 6 -6.12 -15.20 7.24
C LYS A 6 -5.69 -14.17 8.29
N GLY A 7 -5.53 -14.61 9.54
CA GLY A 7 -5.02 -13.75 10.60
C GLY A 7 -3.63 -13.19 10.28
N ALA A 8 -2.73 -13.99 9.70
CA ALA A 8 -1.42 -13.53 9.25
C ALA A 8 -1.51 -12.48 8.13
N LEU A 9 -2.42 -12.65 7.17
CA LEU A 9 -2.67 -11.68 6.11
C LEU A 9 -3.25 -10.36 6.67
N VAL A 10 -4.22 -10.44 7.58
CA VAL A 10 -4.80 -9.27 8.25
C VAL A 10 -3.72 -8.52 9.02
N ARG A 11 -2.90 -9.21 9.81
CA ARG A 11 -1.78 -8.60 10.53
C ARG A 11 -0.77 -7.97 9.59
N ALA A 12 -0.38 -8.64 8.51
CA ALA A 12 0.55 -8.08 7.52
C ALA A 12 -0.01 -6.82 6.83
N ARG A 13 -1.31 -6.81 6.49
CA ARG A 13 -1.98 -5.63 5.93
C ARG A 13 -2.11 -4.51 6.96
N PHE A 14 -2.44 -4.84 8.21
CA PHE A 14 -2.56 -3.86 9.29
C PHE A 14 -1.20 -3.28 9.66
N THR A 15 -0.13 -4.08 9.74
CA THR A 15 1.25 -3.60 9.89
C THR A 15 1.64 -2.73 8.71
N LYS A 16 1.31 -3.09 7.46
CA LYS A 16 1.56 -2.21 6.30
C LYS A 16 0.79 -0.89 6.41
N LEU A 17 -0.44 -0.91 6.91
CA LEU A 17 -1.26 0.29 7.17
C LEU A 17 -0.73 1.11 8.35
N GLN A 18 -0.31 0.48 9.44
CA GLN A 18 0.28 1.12 10.61
C GLN A 18 1.66 1.70 10.29
N ASP A 19 2.50 0.96 9.57
CA ASP A 19 3.77 1.44 9.05
C ASP A 19 3.53 2.55 8.05
N SER A 20 2.51 2.46 7.19
CA SER A 20 2.20 3.57 6.28
C SER A 20 1.73 4.79 7.06
N THR A 21 0.84 4.66 8.05
CA THR A 21 0.35 5.80 8.85
C THR A 21 1.44 6.36 9.75
N ALA A 22 2.27 5.54 10.38
CA ALA A 22 3.43 5.97 11.16
C ALA A 22 4.53 6.56 10.27
N PHE A 23 4.73 6.04 9.07
CA PHE A 23 5.62 6.59 8.05
C PHE A 23 5.07 7.92 7.54
N PHE A 24 3.78 8.03 7.24
CA PHE A 24 3.12 9.27 6.82
C PHE A 24 3.07 10.30 7.96
N PHE A 25 2.95 9.89 9.22
CA PHE A 25 2.98 10.76 10.40
C PHE A 25 4.41 11.17 10.77
N SER A 26 5.39 10.29 10.55
CA SER A 26 6.83 10.61 10.66
C SER A 26 7.29 11.47 9.49
N LEU A 27 6.74 11.25 8.29
CA LEU A 27 6.83 12.16 7.16
C LEU A 27 6.20 13.48 7.57
N GLU A 28 4.99 13.55 8.09
CA GLU A 28 4.36 14.80 8.54
C GLU A 28 5.24 15.55 9.55
N LYS A 29 5.75 14.86 10.58
CA LYS A 29 6.69 15.45 11.56
C LYS A 29 8.05 15.85 10.99
N SER A 30 8.59 15.14 9.99
CA SER A 30 9.88 15.46 9.35
C SER A 30 9.75 16.47 8.19
N VAL A 31 8.61 16.47 7.50
CA VAL A 31 8.23 17.34 6.38
C VAL A 31 7.91 18.73 6.89
N VAL A 32 7.27 18.86 8.07
CA VAL A 32 7.13 20.14 8.79
C VAL A 32 8.49 20.83 9.00
N LYS A 33 9.60 20.09 9.02
CA LYS A 33 10.94 20.67 9.22
C LYS A 33 11.83 20.77 7.98
N ARG A 34 11.60 20.08 6.83
CA ARG A 34 12.60 20.15 5.73
C ARG A 34 12.27 19.69 4.30
N LYS A 35 11.02 19.37 3.92
CA LYS A 35 10.73 18.96 2.52
C LYS A 35 9.45 19.59 1.95
N GLN A 36 9.44 20.90 1.79
CA GLN A 36 8.47 21.54 0.90
C GLN A 36 8.82 21.21 -0.55
N MET A 37 7.87 20.62 -1.28
CA MET A 37 7.97 20.49 -2.73
C MET A 37 7.92 21.92 -3.32
N LEU A 38 9.02 22.38 -3.92
CA LEU A 38 9.15 23.75 -4.44
C LEU A 38 8.60 23.88 -5.87
N CYS A 39 8.61 22.78 -6.63
CA CYS A 39 8.08 22.72 -7.98
C CYS A 39 7.68 21.28 -8.34
N LEU A 40 6.73 21.14 -9.26
CA LEU A 40 6.29 19.87 -9.83
C LEU A 40 6.34 19.99 -11.36
N ARG A 41 6.90 18.98 -12.03
CA ARG A 41 6.80 18.88 -13.49
C ARG A 41 5.57 18.06 -13.84
N LEU A 42 4.67 18.67 -14.60
CA LEU A 42 3.43 18.06 -15.07
C LEU A 42 3.70 17.10 -16.24
N PRO A 43 2.77 16.18 -16.56
CA PRO A 43 2.90 15.24 -17.68
C PRO A 43 3.13 15.93 -19.04
N GLU A 44 2.61 17.14 -19.23
CA GLU A 44 2.80 17.96 -20.43
C GLU A 44 4.20 18.61 -20.50
N GLY A 45 5.09 18.29 -19.54
CA GLY A 45 6.45 18.80 -19.44
C GLY A 45 6.56 20.19 -18.79
N LYS A 46 5.42 20.86 -18.52
CA LYS A 46 5.39 22.17 -17.87
C LYS A 46 5.74 22.06 -16.39
N VAL A 47 6.53 23.00 -15.88
CA VAL A 47 6.84 23.10 -14.44
C VAL A 47 5.85 24.06 -13.77
N THR A 48 5.25 23.62 -12.67
CA THR A 48 4.42 24.45 -11.80
C THR A 48 5.07 24.61 -10.43
N THR A 49 4.96 25.80 -9.85
CA THR A 49 5.35 26.13 -8.47
C THR A 49 4.14 26.53 -7.63
N GLU A 50 2.94 26.49 -8.22
CA GLU A 50 1.69 26.90 -7.58
C GLU A 50 1.18 25.79 -6.65
N PRO A 51 1.12 26.00 -5.31
CA PRO A 51 0.73 24.96 -4.37
C PRO A 51 -0.67 24.37 -4.59
N ALA A 52 -1.62 25.13 -5.17
CA ALA A 52 -2.94 24.60 -5.52
C ALA A 52 -2.86 23.56 -6.64
N GLU A 53 -2.12 23.86 -7.71
CA GLU A 53 -1.92 22.95 -8.84
C GLU A 53 -1.09 21.73 -8.44
N MET A 54 -0.05 21.92 -7.64
CA MET A 54 0.78 20.81 -7.15
C MET A 54 -0.03 19.81 -6.32
N ARG A 55 -0.94 20.28 -5.46
CA ARG A 55 -1.81 19.41 -4.66
C ARG A 55 -2.80 18.61 -5.49
N LYS A 56 -3.31 19.19 -6.58
CA LYS A 56 -4.22 18.51 -7.51
C LYS A 56 -3.55 17.28 -8.15
N HIS A 57 -2.28 17.42 -8.51
CA HIS A 57 -1.51 16.34 -9.16
C HIS A 57 -0.73 15.45 -8.18
N ALA A 58 -0.64 15.81 -6.90
CA ALA A 58 0.07 15.01 -5.90
C ALA A 58 -0.57 13.63 -5.68
N VAL A 59 -1.88 13.50 -5.88
CA VAL A 59 -2.60 12.22 -5.77
C VAL A 59 -2.09 11.21 -6.79
N ASP A 60 -1.75 11.68 -8.00
CA ASP A 60 -1.24 10.83 -9.07
C ASP A 60 0.17 10.29 -8.77
N LEU A 61 0.96 10.96 -7.91
CA LEU A 61 2.29 10.50 -7.50
C LEU A 61 2.25 9.28 -6.57
N PHE A 62 1.13 9.06 -5.88
CA PHE A 62 0.94 7.91 -4.99
C PHE A 62 0.12 6.81 -5.64
N ARG A 63 -0.33 7.02 -6.87
CA ARG A 63 -0.97 5.97 -7.66
C ARG A 63 0.11 4.96 -8.04
N ALA A 64 -0.17 3.68 -7.81
CA ALA A 64 0.72 2.63 -8.30
C ALA A 64 0.77 2.70 -9.83
N ASP A 65 1.97 2.73 -10.39
CA ASP A 65 2.15 2.58 -11.83
C ASP A 65 1.60 1.23 -12.28
N GLU A 66 1.07 1.20 -13.50
CA GLU A 66 0.65 -0.04 -14.12
C GLU A 66 1.88 -0.94 -14.30
N CYS A 67 1.88 -2.08 -13.61
CA CYS A 67 2.92 -3.08 -13.74
C CYS A 67 2.56 -4.00 -14.90
N ASP A 68 3.52 -4.20 -15.80
CA ASP A 68 3.37 -5.14 -16.90
C ASP A 68 3.13 -6.57 -16.37
N VAL A 69 2.04 -7.18 -16.84
CA VAL A 69 1.57 -8.47 -16.32
C VAL A 69 2.54 -9.59 -16.69
N ASP A 70 3.15 -9.52 -17.87
CA ASP A 70 4.09 -10.51 -18.35
C ASP A 70 5.41 -10.44 -17.55
N SER A 71 5.93 -9.23 -17.33
CA SER A 71 7.09 -9.00 -16.45
C SER A 71 6.85 -9.47 -15.01
N ALA A 72 5.63 -9.25 -14.48
CA ALA A 72 5.26 -9.76 -13.16
C ALA A 72 5.19 -11.29 -13.14
N ALA A 73 4.66 -11.92 -14.19
CA ALA A 73 4.60 -13.37 -14.31
C ALA A 73 5.98 -14.01 -14.41
N GLU A 74 6.91 -13.40 -15.15
CA GLU A 74 8.32 -13.83 -15.22
C GLU A 74 9.00 -13.76 -13.84
N LEU A 75 8.81 -12.66 -13.11
CA LEU A 75 9.37 -12.49 -11.75
C LEU A 75 8.83 -13.52 -10.74
N LEU A 76 7.57 -13.93 -10.91
CA LEU A 76 6.91 -14.88 -10.02
C LEU A 76 7.18 -16.34 -10.43
N GLN A 77 7.91 -16.58 -11.52
CA GLN A 77 8.24 -17.92 -11.99
C GLN A 77 9.15 -18.65 -10.99
N GLY A 78 8.81 -19.90 -10.67
CA GLY A 78 9.60 -20.74 -9.76
C GLY A 78 9.40 -20.45 -8.27
N LEU A 79 8.61 -19.44 -7.91
CA LEU A 79 8.17 -19.24 -6.54
C LEU A 79 7.03 -20.21 -6.19
N PRO A 80 6.93 -20.67 -4.93
CA PRO A 80 5.77 -21.42 -4.46
C PRO A 80 4.50 -20.60 -4.67
N GLN A 81 3.65 -21.10 -5.57
CA GLN A 81 2.33 -20.51 -5.84
C GLN A 81 1.31 -21.12 -4.89
N LEU A 82 0.35 -20.29 -4.47
CA LEU A 82 -0.79 -20.77 -3.71
C LEU A 82 -1.66 -21.65 -4.62
N SER A 83 -2.25 -22.69 -4.06
CA SER A 83 -3.30 -23.42 -4.75
C SER A 83 -4.53 -22.53 -4.96
N SER A 84 -5.36 -22.85 -5.95
CA SER A 84 -6.60 -22.10 -6.20
C SER A 84 -7.52 -22.06 -4.98
N GLU A 85 -7.53 -23.11 -4.17
CA GLU A 85 -8.32 -23.17 -2.92
C GLU A 85 -7.79 -22.19 -1.87
N GLU A 86 -6.48 -22.12 -1.67
CA GLU A 86 -5.84 -21.19 -0.75
C GLU A 86 -6.00 -19.75 -1.21
N GLN A 87 -5.88 -19.50 -2.52
CA GLN A 87 -6.07 -18.18 -3.11
C GLN A 87 -7.52 -17.70 -2.96
N ASN A 88 -8.50 -18.56 -3.22
CA ASN A 88 -9.92 -18.25 -2.99
C ASN A 88 -10.21 -18.00 -1.51
N THR A 89 -9.56 -18.75 -0.61
CA THR A 89 -9.69 -18.55 0.84
C THR A 89 -9.11 -17.21 1.29
N LEU A 90 -7.99 -16.75 0.71
CA LEU A 90 -7.41 -15.44 1.03
C LEU A 90 -8.16 -14.28 0.36
N SER A 91 -8.86 -14.55 -0.74
CA SER A 91 -9.64 -13.56 -1.49
C SER A 91 -11.08 -13.43 -0.99
N SER A 92 -11.54 -14.33 -0.12
CA SER A 92 -12.87 -14.24 0.50
C SER A 92 -12.99 -13.00 1.39
N GLU A 93 -14.21 -12.47 1.52
CA GLU A 93 -14.50 -11.36 2.42
C GLU A 93 -14.09 -11.66 3.87
N LEU A 94 -13.50 -10.66 4.53
CA LEU A 94 -13.10 -10.72 5.93
C LEU A 94 -14.29 -10.31 6.80
N THR A 95 -14.57 -11.12 7.81
CA THR A 95 -15.58 -10.76 8.82
C THR A 95 -15.02 -9.77 9.84
N TYR A 96 -15.91 -9.02 10.50
CA TYR A 96 -15.53 -8.07 11.55
C TYR A 96 -14.86 -8.75 12.75
N ASP A 97 -15.31 -9.95 13.11
CA ASP A 97 -14.75 -10.72 14.22
C ASP A 97 -13.34 -11.23 13.89
N GLU A 98 -13.11 -11.73 12.68
CA GLU A 98 -11.77 -12.13 12.20
C GLU A 98 -10.80 -10.94 12.19
N LEU A 99 -11.26 -9.77 11.76
CA LEU A 99 -10.47 -8.53 11.77
C LEU A 99 -10.09 -8.15 13.21
N THR A 100 -11.08 -8.09 14.10
CA THR A 100 -10.88 -7.68 15.50
C THR A 100 -9.98 -8.65 16.26
N ALA A 101 -10.18 -9.95 16.07
CA ALA A 101 -9.35 -10.99 16.67
C ALA A 101 -7.90 -10.91 16.16
N ALA A 102 -7.69 -10.73 14.86
CA ALA A 102 -6.36 -10.64 14.28
C ALA A 102 -5.59 -9.40 14.74
N VAL A 103 -6.25 -8.25 14.86
CA VAL A 103 -5.65 -7.00 15.36
C VAL A 103 -5.36 -7.06 16.86
N SER A 104 -6.25 -7.68 17.65
CA SER A 104 -6.04 -7.83 19.10
C SER A 104 -4.84 -8.72 19.45
N GLN A 105 -4.49 -9.65 18.57
CA GLN A 105 -3.29 -10.50 18.69
C GLN A 105 -1.99 -9.78 18.28
N MET A 106 -2.04 -8.49 17.90
CA MET A 106 -0.85 -7.69 17.57
C MET A 106 -0.30 -6.89 18.77
N ALA A 107 -1.01 -6.87 19.92
CA ALA A 107 -0.66 -6.11 21.13
C ALA A 107 0.35 -6.82 22.03
#